data_AF-A0A4S1GNB5-F1
#
_entry.id   AF-A0A4S1GNB5-F1
#
_cell.length_a   1.000
_cell.length_b   1.000
_cell.length_c   1.000
_cell.angle_alpha   90.00
_cell.angle_beta   90.00
_cell.angle_gamma   90.00
#
_symmetry.space_group_name_H-M   'P 1'
#
loop_
_entity.id
_entity.type
_entity.pdbx_description
1 polymer ?
#
loop_
_entity_poly.entity_id
_entity_poly.type
_entity_poly.pdbx_seq_one_letter_code
_entity_poly.pdbx_strand_id
1 'polypeptide(L)'
;FETIADLQAAPAILNGLLGVSLVRRTVRDFGARQEIMLGYSDSNKDGGFLASNCELAKAQKRFAAIGRKHNTRISFFHGRGGSVSRGGAPTGRAIAAQPLGTVAGSMRVTEQGEVVSSKFANRGTGLNQLEVLAAAVLAHGARSPRDAGVK
;
A
#
# COMPACT_ATOMS: atom_id res chain seq x y z
N PHE A 1 0.46 -2.79 10.70
CA PHE A 1 0.16 -1.68 11.63
C PHE A 1 -1.34 -1.45 11.59
N GLU A 2 -1.99 -1.52 12.75
CA GLU A 2 -3.45 -1.68 12.82
C GLU A 2 -4.13 -0.64 13.70
N THR A 3 -3.47 -0.02 14.67
CA THR A 3 -4.02 1.11 15.45
C THR A 3 -3.48 2.46 14.98
N ILE A 4 -4.10 3.55 15.42
CA ILE A 4 -3.62 4.92 15.16
C ILE A 4 -2.23 5.12 15.77
N ALA A 5 -2.02 4.68 17.01
CA ALA A 5 -0.74 4.76 17.69
C ALA A 5 0.34 3.96 16.93
N ASP A 6 -0.01 2.76 16.44
CA ASP A 6 0.90 1.96 15.62
C ASP A 6 1.29 2.69 14.33
N LEU A 7 0.31 3.26 13.61
CA LEU A 7 0.58 3.99 12.35
C LEU A 7 1.48 5.20 12.57
N GLN A 8 1.36 5.87 13.72
CA GLN A 8 2.21 7.00 14.09
C GLN A 8 3.65 6.56 14.44
N ALA A 9 3.80 5.44 15.16
CA ALA A 9 5.09 4.89 15.58
C ALA A 9 5.82 4.14 14.44
N ALA A 10 5.07 3.58 13.50
CA ALA A 10 5.58 2.69 12.47
C ALA A 10 6.74 3.22 11.63
N PRO A 11 6.77 4.50 11.20
CA PRO A 11 7.92 5.04 10.47
C PRO A 11 9.22 4.98 11.28
N ALA A 12 9.17 5.24 12.59
CA ALA A 12 10.35 5.14 13.44
C ALA A 12 10.83 3.67 13.55
N ILE A 13 9.90 2.73 13.71
CA ILE A 13 10.17 1.30 13.74
C ILE A 13 10.84 0.84 12.44
N LEU A 14 10.28 1.20 11.27
CA LEU A 14 10.85 0.84 9.98
C LEU A 14 12.27 1.42 9.79
N ASN A 15 12.46 2.70 10.15
CA ASN A 15 13.77 3.32 10.03
C ASN A 15 14.81 2.67 10.96
N GLY A 16 14.42 2.28 12.17
CA GLY A 16 15.27 1.50 13.08
C GLY A 16 15.62 0.12 12.51
N LEU A 17 14.61 -0.59 12.00
CA LEU A 17 14.76 -1.91 11.38
C LEU A 17 15.73 -1.89 10.19
N LEU A 18 15.55 -0.97 9.25
CA LEU A 18 16.45 -0.81 8.08
C LEU A 18 17.84 -0.24 8.45
N GLY A 19 17.97 0.36 9.64
CA GLY A 19 19.24 0.77 10.21
C GLY A 19 20.15 -0.40 10.57
N VAL A 20 19.58 -1.56 10.93
CA VAL A 20 20.32 -2.76 11.29
C VAL A 20 21.05 -3.32 10.06
N SER A 21 22.38 -3.45 10.17
CA SER A 21 23.23 -3.85 9.05
C SER A 21 22.87 -5.23 8.48
N LEU A 22 22.52 -6.19 9.35
CA LEU A 22 22.06 -7.51 8.95
C LEU A 22 20.77 -7.42 8.12
N VAL A 23 19.75 -6.71 8.63
CA VAL A 23 18.46 -6.56 7.95
C VAL A 23 18.63 -5.88 6.60
N ARG A 24 19.42 -4.80 6.53
CA ARG A 24 19.66 -4.10 5.27
C ARG A 24 20.35 -4.98 4.22
N ARG A 25 21.30 -5.83 4.64
CA ARG A 25 21.92 -6.82 3.74
C ARG A 25 20.88 -7.81 3.24
N THR A 26 20.11 -8.42 4.15
CA THR A 26 19.05 -9.37 3.80
C THR A 26 18.06 -8.75 2.81
N VAL A 27 17.50 -7.58 3.11
CA VAL A 27 16.52 -6.92 2.24
C VAL A 27 17.10 -6.65 0.84
N ARG A 28 18.36 -6.22 0.75
CA ARG A 28 19.03 -6.01 -0.53
C ARG A 28 19.20 -7.33 -1.30
N ASP A 29 19.64 -8.39 -0.63
CA ASP A 29 19.86 -9.70 -1.25
C ASP A 29 18.53 -10.33 -1.72
N PHE A 30 17.40 -9.94 -1.11
CA PHE A 30 16.03 -10.27 -1.55
C PHE A 30 15.37 -9.19 -2.43
N GLY A 31 16.14 -8.52 -3.28
CA GLY A 31 15.62 -7.61 -4.31
C GLY A 31 15.36 -6.17 -3.86
N ALA A 32 15.95 -5.77 -2.73
CA ALA A 32 15.88 -4.42 -2.16
C ALA A 32 14.45 -3.91 -1.99
N ARG A 33 13.54 -4.79 -1.52
CA ARG A 33 12.12 -4.48 -1.37
C ARG A 33 11.63 -4.86 0.02
N GLN A 34 10.89 -3.95 0.65
CA GLN A 34 10.19 -4.20 1.90
C GLN A 34 8.68 -4.01 1.69
N GLU A 35 7.91 -5.03 2.03
CA GLU A 35 6.45 -4.96 2.04
C GLU A 35 5.93 -4.59 3.44
N ILE A 36 4.93 -3.72 3.49
CA ILE A 36 4.31 -3.26 4.74
C ILE A 36 2.79 -3.44 4.64
N MET A 37 2.21 -4.18 5.59
CA MET A 37 0.76 -4.35 5.67
C MET A 37 0.09 -3.19 6.41
N LEU A 38 -0.96 -2.65 5.78
CA LEU A 38 -1.80 -1.58 6.30
C LEU A 38 -3.18 -2.14 6.71
N GLY A 39 -3.51 -2.05 7.99
CA GLY A 39 -4.78 -2.55 8.55
C GLY A 39 -5.86 -1.47 8.60
N TYR A 40 -6.64 -1.31 7.54
CA TYR A 40 -7.68 -0.27 7.47
C TYR A 40 -8.84 -0.50 8.46
N SER A 41 -9.39 -1.72 8.51
CA SER A 41 -10.57 -2.01 9.33
C SER A 41 -10.30 -1.82 10.80
N ASP A 42 -9.12 -2.21 11.27
CA ASP A 42 -8.78 -2.15 12.68
C ASP A 42 -8.42 -0.72 13.09
N SER A 43 -7.75 0.04 12.21
CA SER A 43 -7.52 1.47 12.46
C SER A 43 -8.84 2.22 12.51
N ASN A 44 -9.78 1.90 11.61
CA ASN A 44 -11.11 2.50 11.62
C ASN A 44 -11.89 2.22 12.91
N LYS A 45 -11.73 1.04 13.53
CA LYS A 45 -12.36 0.74 14.82
C LYS A 45 -11.74 1.54 15.96
N ASP A 46 -10.45 1.84 15.87
CA ASP A 46 -9.68 2.56 16.88
C ASP A 46 -9.90 4.09 16.81
N GLY A 47 -9.60 4.71 15.67
CA GLY A 47 -9.61 6.17 15.51
C GLY A 47 -10.80 6.74 14.73
N GLY A 48 -11.72 5.89 14.27
CA GLY A 48 -12.77 6.29 13.33
C GLY A 48 -12.25 6.50 11.90
N PHE A 49 -13.17 6.57 10.93
CA PHE A 49 -12.85 6.51 9.50
C PHE A 49 -11.94 7.63 9.00
N LEU A 50 -12.20 8.88 9.40
CA LEU A 50 -11.47 10.04 8.88
C LEU A 50 -10.02 10.08 9.41
N ALA A 51 -9.85 9.92 10.73
CA ALA A 51 -8.53 9.93 11.35
C ALA A 51 -7.67 8.78 10.82
N SER A 52 -8.24 7.58 10.69
CA SER A 52 -7.54 6.41 10.16
C SER A 52 -7.03 6.61 8.75
N ASN A 53 -7.86 7.10 7.82
CA ASN A 53 -7.42 7.36 6.45
C ASN A 53 -6.36 8.47 6.39
N CYS A 54 -6.48 9.49 7.25
CA CYS A 54 -5.50 10.57 7.34
C CYS A 54 -4.14 10.04 7.83
N GLU A 55 -4.13 9.24 8.89
CA GLU A 55 -2.91 8.65 9.45
C GLU A 55 -2.28 7.61 8.52
N LEU A 56 -3.09 6.80 7.84
CA LEU A 56 -2.61 5.89 6.79
C LEU A 56 -1.89 6.64 5.67
N ALA A 57 -2.49 7.73 5.17
CA ALA A 57 -1.89 8.55 4.12
C ALA A 57 -0.57 9.21 4.60
N LYS A 58 -0.51 9.68 5.85
CA LYS A 58 0.73 10.22 6.45
C LYS A 58 1.79 9.13 6.60
N ALA A 59 1.43 7.97 7.11
CA ALA A 59 2.35 6.84 7.32
C ALA A 59 2.94 6.36 5.99
N GLN A 60 2.13 6.15 4.96
CA GLN A 60 2.58 5.76 3.61
C GLN A 60 3.62 6.73 3.03
N LYS A 61 3.38 8.05 3.13
CA LYS A 61 4.35 9.08 2.67
C LYS A 61 5.66 9.00 3.44
N ARG A 62 5.61 8.82 4.76
CA ARG A 62 6.80 8.69 5.60
C ARG A 62 7.58 7.41 5.29
N PHE A 63 6.90 6.28 5.09
CA PHE A 63 7.53 5.04 4.68
C PHE A 63 8.23 5.18 3.33
N ALA A 64 7.59 5.79 2.33
CA ALA A 64 8.23 6.04 1.03
C ALA A 64 9.52 6.86 1.16
N ALA A 65 9.53 7.88 2.03
CA ALA A 65 10.75 8.66 2.30
C ALA A 65 11.85 7.84 2.99
N ILE A 66 11.49 6.98 3.95
CA ILE A 66 12.44 6.07 4.62
C ILE A 66 13.00 5.04 3.64
N GLY A 67 12.17 4.50 2.74
CA GLY A 67 12.61 3.62 1.67
C GLY A 67 13.71 4.24 0.82
N ARG A 68 13.48 5.47 0.34
CA ARG A 68 14.50 6.23 -0.41
C ARG A 68 15.78 6.42 0.39
N LYS A 69 15.68 6.79 1.68
CA LYS A 69 16.85 6.96 2.57
C LYS A 69 17.70 5.69 2.67
N HIS A 70 17.08 4.52 2.67
CA HIS A 70 17.76 3.22 2.83
C HIS A 70 17.96 2.45 1.52
N ASN A 71 17.75 3.09 0.35
CA ASN A 71 17.79 2.45 -0.97
C ASN A 71 16.95 1.16 -1.03
N THR A 72 15.77 1.18 -0.40
CA THR A 72 14.84 0.06 -0.32
C THR A 72 13.49 0.48 -0.90
N ARG A 73 12.99 -0.27 -1.88
CA ARG A 73 11.65 -0.06 -2.45
C ARG A 73 10.60 -0.46 -1.43
N ILE A 74 9.76 0.49 -1.03
CA ILE A 74 8.60 0.19 -0.17
C ILE A 74 7.42 -0.17 -1.05
N SER A 75 6.73 -1.25 -0.67
CA SER A 75 5.46 -1.64 -1.25
C SER A 75 4.44 -1.87 -0.14
N PHE A 76 3.17 -1.63 -0.46
CA PHE A 76 2.09 -1.76 0.52
C PHE A 76 1.22 -2.97 0.23
N PHE A 77 0.93 -3.71 1.29
CA PHE A 77 -0.13 -4.70 1.31
C PHE A 77 -1.35 -4.09 1.98
N HIS A 78 -2.39 -3.83 1.18
CA HIS A 78 -3.62 -3.20 1.63
C HIS A 78 -4.58 -4.25 2.21
N GLY A 79 -4.73 -4.23 3.54
CA GLY A 79 -5.63 -5.11 4.27
C GLY A 79 -7.11 -4.76 4.13
N ARG A 80 -7.94 -5.52 4.85
CA ARG A 80 -9.40 -5.42 4.85
C ARG A 80 -9.90 -4.08 5.39
N GLY A 81 -11.01 -3.57 4.85
CA GLY A 81 -11.78 -2.45 5.39
C GLY A 81 -11.43 -1.06 4.84
N GLY A 82 -10.50 -0.97 3.89
CA GLY A 82 -10.26 0.26 3.12
C GLY A 82 -11.32 0.45 2.03
N SER A 83 -11.46 1.68 1.54
CA SER A 83 -12.36 2.03 0.41
C SER A 83 -12.21 1.11 -0.83
N VAL A 84 -11.01 0.52 -1.02
CA VAL A 84 -10.68 -0.45 -2.07
C VAL A 84 -11.35 -1.83 -1.86
N SER A 85 -11.48 -2.28 -0.61
CA SER A 85 -11.84 -3.68 -0.26
C SER A 85 -13.34 -3.91 -0.06
N ARG A 86 -14.09 -2.87 0.36
CA ARG A 86 -15.53 -2.96 0.68
C ARG A 86 -16.47 -2.48 -0.43
N GLY A 87 -15.95 -2.21 -1.63
CA GLY A 87 -16.77 -1.68 -2.72
C GLY A 87 -17.30 -0.24 -2.51
N GLY A 88 -16.82 0.48 -1.49
CA GLY A 88 -17.27 1.85 -1.21
C GLY A 88 -16.84 2.88 -2.26
N ALA A 89 -15.64 2.70 -2.84
CA ALA A 89 -15.22 3.41 -4.06
C ALA A 89 -14.73 2.38 -5.09
N PRO A 90 -15.02 2.57 -6.39
CA PRO A 90 -14.48 1.72 -7.44
C PRO A 90 -12.96 1.57 -7.30
N THR A 91 -12.43 0.35 -7.48
CA THR A 91 -11.01 0.01 -7.28
C THR A 91 -10.08 1.03 -7.92
N GLY A 92 -10.38 1.47 -9.15
CA GLY A 92 -9.58 2.48 -9.85
C GLY A 92 -9.52 3.83 -9.13
N ARG A 93 -10.63 4.33 -8.58
CA ARG A 93 -10.66 5.60 -7.84
C ARG A 93 -9.92 5.50 -6.50
N ALA A 94 -10.04 4.36 -5.83
CA ALA A 94 -9.38 4.13 -4.56
C ALA A 94 -7.84 3.99 -4.69
N ILE A 95 -7.36 3.42 -5.81
CA ILE A 95 -5.93 3.42 -6.18
C ILE A 95 -5.48 4.84 -6.59
N ALA A 96 -6.27 5.55 -7.40
CA ALA A 96 -5.96 6.92 -7.80
C ALA A 96 -5.83 7.88 -6.59
N ALA A 97 -6.55 7.62 -5.50
CA ALA A 97 -6.50 8.40 -4.27
C ALA A 97 -5.29 8.06 -3.37
N GLN A 98 -4.49 7.04 -3.68
CA GLN A 98 -3.29 6.74 -2.91
C GLN A 98 -2.27 7.88 -3.02
N PRO A 99 -1.46 8.16 -1.98
CA PRO A 99 -0.44 9.19 -2.07
C PRO A 99 0.55 8.95 -3.22
N LEU A 100 1.08 10.02 -3.81
CA LEU A 100 2.08 9.88 -4.88
C LEU A 100 3.34 9.15 -4.37
N GLY A 101 3.92 8.30 -5.22
CA GLY A 101 5.11 7.52 -4.89
C GLY A 101 4.88 6.28 -4.03
N THR A 102 3.63 5.94 -3.66
CA THR A 102 3.35 4.78 -2.78
C THR A 102 3.00 3.50 -3.53
N VAL A 103 2.44 3.61 -4.74
CA VAL A 103 2.10 2.44 -5.58
C VAL A 103 3.33 1.99 -6.37
N ALA A 104 4.04 2.93 -7.03
CA ALA A 104 5.31 2.68 -7.72
C ALA A 104 5.34 1.39 -8.58
N GLY A 105 4.24 1.11 -9.30
CA GLY A 105 4.10 -0.05 -10.18
C GLY A 105 3.78 -1.37 -9.48
N SER A 106 3.58 -1.39 -8.17
CA SER A 106 3.19 -2.59 -7.43
C SER A 106 2.03 -2.33 -6.46
N MET A 107 1.03 -3.20 -6.51
CA MET A 107 -0.12 -3.14 -5.61
C MET A 107 -0.44 -4.55 -5.12
N ARG A 108 -0.57 -4.72 -3.80
CA ARG A 108 -1.08 -5.95 -3.18
C ARG A 108 -2.30 -5.60 -2.35
N VAL A 109 -3.43 -6.25 -2.62
CA VAL A 109 -4.73 -5.94 -1.97
C VAL A 109 -5.37 -7.23 -1.47
N THR A 110 -5.98 -7.17 -0.29
CA THR A 110 -6.89 -8.23 0.18
C THR A 110 -8.23 -8.11 -0.52
N GLU A 111 -8.60 -9.13 -1.30
CA GLU A 111 -9.97 -9.32 -1.76
C GLU A 111 -10.78 -10.05 -0.68
N GLN A 112 -11.93 -9.48 -0.30
CA GLN A 112 -12.75 -10.07 0.77
C GLN A 112 -13.61 -11.20 0.22
N GLY A 113 -13.79 -12.28 1.00
CA GLY A 113 -14.57 -13.45 0.57
C GLY A 113 -15.98 -13.09 0.10
N GLU A 114 -16.63 -12.12 0.75
CA GLU A 114 -17.97 -11.65 0.38
C GLU A 114 -18.02 -10.93 -0.99
N VAL A 115 -16.90 -10.41 -1.51
CA VAL A 115 -16.82 -9.74 -2.83
C VAL A 115 -16.18 -10.60 -3.91
N VAL A 116 -15.62 -11.76 -3.58
CA VAL A 116 -14.93 -12.63 -4.56
C VAL A 116 -15.89 -13.04 -5.68
N SER A 117 -17.11 -13.47 -5.33
CA SER A 117 -18.10 -13.86 -6.33
C SER A 117 -18.45 -12.72 -7.28
N SER A 118 -18.74 -11.52 -6.77
CA SER A 118 -19.12 -10.40 -7.64
C SER A 118 -17.99 -9.96 -8.58
N LYS A 119 -16.72 -10.08 -8.15
CA LYS A 119 -15.55 -9.67 -8.93
C LYS A 119 -14.97 -10.75 -9.84
N PHE A 120 -15.11 -12.03 -9.48
CA PHE A 120 -14.36 -13.12 -10.12
C PHE A 120 -15.21 -14.36 -10.44
N ALA A 121 -16.54 -14.34 -10.26
CA ALA A 121 -17.38 -15.53 -10.52
C ALA A 121 -17.36 -16.02 -11.97
N ASN A 122 -17.05 -15.16 -12.93
CA ASN A 122 -16.94 -15.57 -14.34
C ASN A 122 -15.75 -14.89 -15.02
N ARG A 123 -15.37 -15.42 -16.18
CA ARG A 123 -14.22 -14.94 -16.95
C ARG A 123 -14.32 -13.45 -17.30
N GLY A 124 -15.52 -12.97 -17.62
CA GLY A 124 -15.74 -11.57 -18.01
C GLY A 124 -15.52 -10.61 -16.84
N THR A 125 -16.14 -10.87 -15.69
CA THR A 125 -15.97 -10.04 -14.50
C THR A 125 -14.53 -10.11 -13.97
N GLY A 126 -13.94 -11.30 -13.96
CA GLY A 126 -12.55 -11.49 -13.54
C GLY A 126 -11.55 -10.74 -14.43
N LEU A 127 -11.70 -10.82 -15.75
CA LEU A 127 -10.86 -10.07 -16.69
C LEU A 127 -10.99 -8.56 -16.46
N ASN A 128 -12.22 -8.04 -16.40
CA ASN A 128 -12.47 -6.62 -16.16
C ASN A 128 -11.86 -6.15 -14.83
N GLN A 129 -11.93 -6.96 -13.76
CA GLN A 129 -11.33 -6.60 -12.47
C GLN A 129 -9.79 -6.54 -12.55
N LEU A 130 -9.15 -7.46 -13.27
CA LEU A 130 -7.71 -7.45 -13.50
C LEU A 130 -7.29 -6.25 -14.38
N GLU A 131 -8.07 -5.93 -15.42
CA GLU A 131 -7.85 -4.77 -16.29
C GLU A 131 -7.93 -3.47 -15.50
N VAL A 132 -8.98 -3.29 -14.70
CA VAL A 132 -9.15 -2.11 -13.84
C VAL A 132 -8.00 -1.97 -12.85
N LEU A 133 -7.59 -3.06 -12.21
CA LEU A 133 -6.47 -3.06 -11.27
C LEU A 133 -5.16 -2.67 -11.97
N ALA A 134 -4.83 -3.32 -13.10
CA ALA A 134 -3.62 -3.03 -13.86
C ALA A 134 -3.60 -1.60 -14.40
N ALA A 135 -4.69 -1.16 -15.03
CA ALA A 135 -4.83 0.19 -15.57
C ALA A 135 -4.67 1.26 -14.46
N ALA A 136 -5.29 1.05 -13.30
CA ALA A 136 -5.20 2.00 -12.20
C ALA A 136 -3.79 2.07 -11.60
N VAL A 137 -3.10 0.94 -11.45
CA VAL A 137 -1.71 0.89 -10.98
C VAL A 137 -0.77 1.58 -11.95
N LEU A 138 -0.91 1.31 -13.25
CA LEU A 138 -0.12 1.94 -14.31
C LEU A 138 -0.38 3.45 -14.38
N ALA A 139 -1.65 3.86 -14.35
CA ALA A 139 -2.03 5.27 -14.41
C ALA A 139 -1.54 6.06 -13.19
N HIS A 140 -1.59 5.48 -11.99
CA HIS A 140 -1.04 6.10 -10.78
C HIS A 140 0.48 6.20 -10.85
N GLY A 141 1.15 5.11 -11.26
CA GLY A 141 2.60 5.07 -11.43
C GLY A 141 3.11 6.08 -12.46
N ALA A 142 2.40 6.28 -13.57
CA ALA A 142 2.75 7.24 -14.62
C ALA A 142 2.62 8.71 -14.16
N ARG A 143 1.73 9.00 -13.20
CA ARG A 143 1.53 10.34 -12.62
C ARG A 143 2.49 10.63 -11.48
N SER A 144 2.99 9.60 -10.81
CA SER A 144 4.04 9.77 -9.82
C SER A 144 5.31 10.22 -10.54
N PRO A 145 6.04 11.24 -10.05
CA PRO A 145 7.36 11.54 -10.55
C PRO A 145 8.15 10.24 -10.60
N ARG A 146 8.75 9.91 -11.76
CA ARG A 146 9.72 8.82 -11.81
C ARG A 146 10.77 9.18 -10.77
N ASP A 147 10.94 8.33 -9.75
CA ASP A 147 12.08 8.41 -8.86
C ASP A 147 13.32 8.21 -9.75
N ALA A 148 13.84 9.32 -10.27
CA ALA A 148 15.08 9.39 -11.01
C ALA A 148 16.19 9.06 -10.00
N GLY A 149 16.70 7.83 -10.05
CA GLY A 149 17.89 7.43 -9.31
C GLY A 149 17.67 6.29 -8.34
N VAL A 150 17.56 5.08 -8.88
CA VAL A 150 18.37 3.98 -8.35
C VAL A 150 19.33 3.64 -9.48
N LYS A 151 20.52 4.26 -9.42
CA LYS A 151 21.71 3.77 -10.15
C LYS A 151 22.31 2.64 -9.34
#